data_AF-W4S2Q6-F1
#
_entry.id   AF-W4S2Q6-F1
#
_cell.length_a   1.000
_cell.length_b   1.000
_cell.length_c   1.000
_cell.angle_alpha   90.00
_cell.angle_beta   90.00
_cell.angle_gamma   90.00
#
_symmetry.space_group_name_H-M   'P 1'
#
loop_
_entity.id
_entity.type
_entity.pdbx_description
1 polymer ?
#
loop_
_entity_poly.entity_id
_entity_poly.type
_entity_poly.pdbx_seq_one_letter_code
_entity_poly.pdbx_strand_id
1 'polypeptide(L)'
;MTPAVAPLAAAAPSVVAPAVISAPVPASSDNDSINGQRDALPAAPAGKPGWRDRLRNSSFARSFGGLFSRNPKLDDDLLDEIETALITADVGIGATTALVEGLRKRMKSREFADAQAMFKALRADLIALLQPVSKPLVIDRSAKPFVVLTVGVNGVGKTTTIGKLAKRFKDDGNSLMLAAGDTFRAAAVAQLQAWGDRNGVAVIAQGQNADAASVAFDALQAAKARGTEVLIADTAGRLHTQTG
;
A
#
# COMPACT_ATOMS: atom_id res chain seq x y z
N MET A 1 -9.63 -14.76 86.46
CA MET A 1 -8.53 -13.84 86.11
C MET A 1 -8.69 -13.42 84.67
N THR A 2 -8.83 -12.11 84.46
CA THR A 2 -8.57 -11.35 83.21
C THR A 2 -9.41 -11.61 81.94
N PRO A 3 -9.62 -10.56 81.11
CA PRO A 3 -10.87 -10.34 80.40
C PRO A 3 -10.71 -10.15 78.87
N ALA A 4 -11.87 -9.93 78.23
CA ALA A 4 -12.11 -9.08 77.06
C ALA A 4 -11.37 -9.35 75.74
N VAL A 5 -12.10 -9.91 74.77
CA VAL A 5 -11.79 -9.80 73.33
C VAL A 5 -12.44 -8.51 72.81
N ALA A 6 -11.60 -7.57 72.37
CA ALA A 6 -11.98 -6.35 71.65
C ALA A 6 -11.96 -6.59 70.12
N PRO A 7 -12.71 -5.82 69.31
CA PRO A 7 -13.02 -6.16 67.92
C PRO A 7 -11.93 -5.75 66.93
N LEU A 8 -11.90 -6.48 65.80
CA LEU A 8 -10.98 -6.32 64.68
C LEU A 8 -11.31 -5.03 63.89
N ALA A 9 -10.38 -4.07 63.87
CA ALA A 9 -10.46 -2.87 63.03
C ALA A 9 -9.96 -3.15 61.61
N ALA A 10 -10.73 -2.71 60.62
CA ALA A 10 -10.49 -2.86 59.19
C ALA A 10 -9.26 -2.06 58.71
N ALA A 11 -8.39 -2.71 57.94
CA ALA A 11 -7.30 -2.06 57.23
C ALA A 11 -7.74 -1.65 55.81
N ALA A 12 -7.62 -0.36 55.50
CA ALA A 12 -7.82 0.18 54.15
C ALA A 12 -6.56 -0.03 53.27
N PRO A 13 -6.70 -0.30 51.97
CA PRO A 13 -5.55 -0.40 51.06
C PRO A 13 -5.09 0.98 50.57
N SER A 14 -3.78 1.23 50.61
CA SER A 14 -3.16 2.46 50.09
C SER A 14 -3.05 2.42 48.57
N VAL A 15 -3.55 3.46 47.91
CA VAL A 15 -3.46 3.68 46.47
C VAL A 15 -2.10 4.31 46.15
N VAL A 16 -1.28 3.65 45.35
CA VAL A 16 -0.02 4.21 44.83
C VAL A 16 -0.28 4.74 43.41
N ALA A 17 -0.14 6.06 43.24
CA ALA A 17 -0.24 6.73 41.95
C ALA A 17 1.07 6.55 41.13
N PRO A 18 1.01 6.34 39.80
CA PRO A 18 2.20 6.27 38.98
C PRO A 18 2.71 7.67 38.59
N ALA A 19 4.02 7.84 38.69
CA ALA A 19 4.75 9.06 38.36
C ALA A 19 4.74 9.37 36.86
N VAL A 20 4.51 10.65 36.54
CA VAL A 20 4.48 11.22 35.19
C VAL A 20 5.91 11.55 34.76
N ILE A 21 6.39 10.93 33.68
CA ILE A 21 7.69 11.25 33.07
C ILE A 21 7.47 12.28 31.97
N SER A 22 7.96 13.50 32.19
CA SER A 22 7.98 14.59 31.21
C SER A 22 8.99 14.30 30.09
N ALA A 23 8.53 14.31 28.84
CA ALA A 23 9.40 14.28 27.66
C ALA A 23 9.79 15.72 27.24
N PRO A 24 11.03 15.95 26.76
CA PRO A 24 11.49 17.27 26.34
C PRO A 24 11.03 17.60 24.92
N VAL A 25 10.71 18.88 24.71
CA VAL A 25 10.41 19.50 23.41
C VAL A 25 11.72 19.90 22.72
N PRO A 26 11.92 19.60 21.43
CA PRO A 26 12.84 20.36 20.60
C PRO A 26 12.09 21.37 19.74
N ALA A 27 12.70 22.55 19.68
CA ALA A 27 12.22 23.77 19.07
C ALA A 27 12.06 23.69 17.54
N SER A 28 11.13 24.52 17.08
CA SER A 28 10.82 24.88 15.69
C SER A 28 11.87 25.81 15.08
N SER A 29 12.24 25.57 13.82
CA SER A 29 12.12 26.54 12.71
C SER A 29 12.86 26.01 11.47
N ASP A 30 12.14 25.76 10.37
CA ASP A 30 12.33 26.56 9.16
C ASP A 30 11.19 26.31 8.16
N ASN A 31 10.76 27.43 7.60
CA ASN A 31 9.55 27.66 6.85
C ASN A 31 9.87 27.57 5.36
N ASP A 32 9.30 26.61 4.64
CA ASP A 32 9.12 26.77 3.20
C ASP A 32 7.72 26.31 2.81
N SER A 33 6.91 27.31 2.49
CA SER A 33 5.49 27.23 2.28
C SER A 33 5.18 26.92 0.82
N ILE A 34 4.74 25.69 0.56
CA ILE A 34 3.85 25.38 -0.57
C ILE A 34 2.64 24.63 -0.01
N ASN A 35 1.53 25.37 0.11
CA ASN A 35 0.15 24.91 0.35
C ASN A 35 -0.26 23.86 -0.71
N GLY A 36 -1.07 22.82 -0.46
CA GLY A 36 -1.89 22.46 0.69
C GLY A 36 -2.44 21.03 0.53
N GLN A 37 -3.00 20.50 1.62
CA GLN A 37 -3.52 19.12 1.82
C GLN A 37 -2.47 18.00 1.87
N ARG A 38 -1.81 17.91 3.03
CA ARG A 38 -1.21 16.66 3.50
C ARG A 38 -2.27 15.86 4.24
N ASP A 39 -2.91 14.91 3.56
CA ASP A 39 -3.41 13.74 4.29
C ASP A 39 -2.21 13.14 5.03
N ALA A 40 -2.31 13.09 6.36
CA ALA A 40 -1.23 12.66 7.23
C ALA A 40 -0.93 11.17 6.99
N LEU A 41 -0.03 10.90 6.04
CA LEU A 41 0.51 9.58 5.80
C LEU A 41 1.22 9.10 7.08
N PRO A 42 1.01 7.84 7.50
CA PRO A 42 1.56 7.35 8.75
C PRO A 42 3.10 7.45 8.74
N ALA A 43 3.63 8.10 9.77
CA ALA A 43 5.06 8.18 10.01
C ALA A 43 5.62 6.76 10.20
N ALA A 44 6.80 6.50 9.62
CA ALA A 44 7.45 5.21 9.76
C ALA A 44 7.82 4.95 11.24
N PRO A 45 7.74 3.70 11.73
CA PRO A 45 8.15 3.36 13.09
C PRO A 45 9.63 3.71 13.30
N ALA A 46 9.95 4.21 14.50
CA ALA A 46 11.28 4.70 14.86
C ALA A 46 12.40 3.71 14.50
N GLY A 47 13.45 4.19 13.83
CA GLY A 47 14.64 3.42 13.46
C GLY A 47 14.62 2.75 12.08
N LYS A 48 13.56 2.90 11.27
CA LYS A 48 13.53 2.41 9.88
C LYS A 48 13.44 3.58 8.89
N PRO A 49 14.20 3.56 7.78
CA PRO A 49 14.09 4.60 6.75
C PRO A 49 12.64 4.70 6.28
N GLY A 50 12.17 5.94 6.12
CA GLY A 50 10.80 6.22 5.72
C GLY A 50 10.49 5.60 4.36
N TRP A 51 9.21 5.35 4.07
CA TRP A 51 8.81 4.78 2.78
C TRP A 51 9.26 5.66 1.60
N ARG A 52 9.31 6.99 1.78
CA ARG A 52 9.85 7.95 0.82
C ARG A 52 11.34 7.75 0.57
N ASP A 53 12.13 7.54 1.61
CA ASP A 53 13.58 7.32 1.48
C ASP A 53 13.86 6.00 0.78
N ARG A 54 13.06 4.96 1.06
CA ARG A 54 13.13 3.68 0.34
C ARG A 54 12.83 3.85 -1.15
N LEU A 55 11.83 4.66 -1.51
CA LEU A 55 11.50 4.94 -2.91
C LEU A 55 12.56 5.79 -3.61
N ARG A 56 13.11 6.80 -2.93
CA ARG A 56 14.21 7.64 -3.44
C ARG A 56 15.47 6.84 -3.73
N ASN A 57 15.70 5.75 -3.01
CA ASN A 57 16.84 4.85 -3.21
C ASN A 57 16.60 3.74 -4.24
N SER A 58 15.49 3.78 -4.99
CA SER A 58 15.22 2.83 -6.07
C SER A 58 16.29 2.87 -7.17
N SER A 59 16.46 1.77 -7.90
CA SER A 59 17.37 1.71 -9.06
C SER A 59 17.01 2.77 -10.10
N PHE A 60 15.73 2.93 -10.40
CA PHE A 60 15.22 3.96 -11.30
C PHE A 60 15.65 5.38 -10.91
N ALA A 61 15.40 5.77 -9.65
CA ALA A 61 15.76 7.10 -9.18
C ALA A 61 17.28 7.34 -9.20
N ARG A 62 18.09 6.31 -8.93
CA ARG A 62 19.56 6.39 -8.98
C ARG A 62 20.09 6.49 -10.41
N SER A 63 19.54 5.73 -11.36
CA SER A 63 19.96 5.78 -12.77
C SER A 63 19.72 7.16 -13.37
N PHE A 64 18.52 7.73 -13.18
CA PHE A 64 18.21 9.08 -13.66
C PHE A 64 18.96 10.16 -12.88
N GLY A 65 19.11 10.00 -11.56
CA GLY A 65 19.94 10.91 -10.76
C GLY A 65 21.38 10.97 -11.25
N GLY A 66 21.99 9.82 -11.57
CA GLY A 66 23.36 9.71 -12.06
C GLY A 66 23.56 10.31 -13.45
N LEU A 67 22.61 10.09 -14.36
CA LEU A 67 22.64 10.61 -15.73
C LEU A 67 22.71 12.14 -15.74
N PHE A 68 21.80 12.80 -15.02
CA PHE A 68 21.69 14.26 -15.01
C PHE A 68 22.66 14.96 -14.03
N SER A 69 23.25 14.24 -13.08
CA SER A 69 24.28 14.80 -12.18
C SER A 69 25.61 15.10 -12.87
N ARG A 70 25.83 14.55 -14.08
CA ARG A 70 27.05 14.75 -14.87
C ARG A 70 27.01 16.00 -15.77
N ASN A 71 25.95 16.81 -15.66
CA ASN A 71 25.68 17.95 -16.54
C ASN A 71 25.86 17.59 -18.02
N PRO A 72 25.11 16.60 -18.53
CA PRO A 72 25.21 16.19 -19.93
C PRO A 72 24.86 17.36 -20.85
N LYS A 73 25.39 17.31 -22.07
CA LYS A 73 25.00 18.26 -23.11
C LYS A 73 23.57 17.99 -23.54
N LEU A 74 22.89 19.05 -23.97
CA LEU A 74 21.54 18.98 -24.51
C LEU A 74 21.61 18.63 -25.99
N ASP A 75 21.76 17.34 -26.30
CA ASP A 75 21.90 16.80 -27.65
C ASP A 75 21.12 15.49 -27.84
N ASP A 76 21.21 14.92 -29.04
CA ASP A 76 20.54 13.66 -29.37
C ASP A 76 21.12 12.47 -28.58
N ASP A 77 22.40 12.50 -28.20
CA ASP A 77 23.04 11.46 -27.37
C ASP A 77 22.36 11.38 -25.98
N LEU A 78 22.05 12.52 -25.36
CA LEU A 78 21.29 12.56 -24.11
C LEU A 78 19.89 11.92 -24.25
N LEU A 79 19.22 12.12 -25.39
CA LEU A 79 17.91 11.50 -25.63
C LEU A 79 18.01 9.98 -25.73
N ASP A 80 19.06 9.47 -26.36
CA ASP A 80 19.31 8.04 -26.50
C ASP A 80 19.69 7.39 -25.16
N GLU A 81 20.42 8.12 -24.29
CA GLU A 81 20.70 7.69 -22.91
C GLU A 81 19.41 7.65 -22.06
N ILE A 82 18.51 8.63 -22.21
CA ILE A 82 17.20 8.65 -21.55
C ILE A 82 16.35 7.46 -22.01
N GLU A 83 16.29 7.19 -23.31
CA GLU A 83 15.57 6.06 -23.88
C GLU A 83 16.07 4.74 -23.28
N THR A 84 17.39 4.53 -23.30
CA THR A 84 18.03 3.33 -22.73
C THR A 84 17.69 3.18 -21.25
N ALA A 85 17.71 4.27 -20.48
CA ALA A 85 17.37 4.26 -19.06
C ALA A 85 15.89 3.91 -18.81
N LEU A 86 14.96 4.41 -19.64
CA LEU A 86 13.53 4.09 -19.55
C LEU A 86 13.24 2.62 -19.90
N ILE A 87 13.86 2.10 -20.96
CA ILE A 87 13.71 0.69 -21.36
C ILE A 87 14.29 -0.25 -20.30
N THR A 88 15.48 0.05 -19.77
CA THR A 88 16.12 -0.74 -18.71
C THR A 88 15.30 -0.74 -17.41
N ALA A 89 14.43 0.25 -17.23
CA ALA A 89 13.53 0.37 -16.09
C ALA A 89 12.14 -0.23 -16.31
N ASP A 90 11.95 -1.05 -17.35
CA ASP A 90 10.68 -1.71 -17.69
C ASP A 90 9.51 -0.75 -17.97
N VAL A 91 9.78 0.48 -18.45
CA VAL A 91 8.73 1.42 -18.87
C VAL A 91 8.00 0.92 -20.14
N GLY A 92 8.68 0.09 -20.93
CA GLY A 92 8.17 -0.46 -22.18
C GLY A 92 8.40 0.44 -23.38
N ILE A 93 8.43 -0.16 -24.57
CA ILE A 93 8.81 0.51 -25.82
C ILE A 93 7.85 1.65 -26.15
N GLY A 94 6.55 1.38 -26.22
CA GLY A 94 5.57 2.37 -26.67
C GLY A 94 5.53 3.65 -25.82
N ALA A 95 5.56 3.51 -24.49
CA ALA A 95 5.59 4.66 -23.59
C ALA A 95 6.93 5.42 -23.69
N THR A 96 8.04 4.70 -23.81
CA THR A 96 9.38 5.30 -23.95
C THR A 96 9.50 6.09 -25.24
N THR A 97 9.12 5.52 -26.38
CA THR A 97 9.17 6.20 -27.69
C THR A 97 8.34 7.48 -27.66
N ALA A 98 7.11 7.43 -27.14
CA ALA A 98 6.25 8.62 -27.04
C ALA A 98 6.87 9.74 -26.18
N LEU A 99 7.52 9.40 -25.06
CA LEU A 99 8.21 10.35 -24.20
C LEU A 99 9.42 10.97 -24.91
N VAL A 100 10.27 10.15 -25.52
CA VAL A 100 11.53 10.58 -26.16
C VAL A 100 11.25 11.43 -27.39
N GLU A 101 10.29 11.05 -28.24
CA GLU A 101 9.88 11.88 -29.38
C GLU A 101 9.32 13.24 -28.94
N GLY A 102 8.53 13.26 -27.87
CA GLY A 102 8.02 14.49 -27.26
C GLY A 102 9.13 15.41 -26.74
N LEU A 103 10.16 14.85 -26.10
CA LEU A 103 11.36 15.59 -25.69
C LEU A 103 12.16 16.07 -26.90
N ARG A 104 12.38 15.23 -27.91
CA ARG A 104 13.13 15.55 -29.12
C ARG A 104 12.51 16.72 -29.88
N LYS A 105 11.18 16.74 -30.02
CA LYS A 105 10.45 17.84 -30.65
C LYS A 105 10.68 19.16 -29.91
N ARG A 106 10.51 19.17 -28.58
CA ARG A 106 10.71 20.36 -27.74
C ARG A 106 12.17 20.84 -27.73
N MET A 107 13.13 19.91 -27.77
CA MET A 107 14.55 20.22 -27.92
C MET A 107 14.84 20.92 -29.26
N LYS A 108 14.31 20.40 -30.38
CA LYS A 108 14.44 21.02 -31.71
C LYS A 108 13.78 22.40 -31.78
N SER A 109 12.69 22.61 -31.05
CA SER A 109 12.03 23.91 -30.88
C SER A 109 12.74 24.86 -29.90
N ARG A 110 13.89 24.46 -29.32
CA ARG A 110 14.67 25.23 -28.33
C ARG A 110 13.89 25.59 -27.06
N GLU A 111 13.00 24.70 -26.61
CA GLU A 111 12.20 24.92 -25.38
C GLU A 111 13.00 24.68 -24.09
N PHE A 112 14.15 24.00 -24.15
CA PHE A 112 14.99 23.71 -22.99
C PHE A 112 16.21 24.62 -22.94
N ALA A 113 16.42 25.27 -21.79
CA ALA A 113 17.63 26.06 -21.53
C ALA A 113 18.87 25.18 -21.32
N ASP A 114 18.69 24.02 -20.68
CA ASP A 114 19.75 23.06 -20.36
C ASP A 114 19.17 21.64 -20.16
N ALA A 115 20.04 20.66 -19.89
CA ALA A 115 19.63 19.29 -19.59
C ALA A 115 18.76 19.18 -18.31
N GLN A 116 18.92 20.09 -17.35
CA GLN A 116 18.10 20.09 -16.13
C GLN A 116 16.66 20.52 -16.41
N ALA A 117 16.44 21.45 -17.33
CA ALA A 117 15.11 21.83 -17.82
C ALA A 117 14.45 20.63 -18.53
N MET A 118 15.18 19.91 -19.38
CA MET A 118 14.69 18.68 -20.01
C MET A 118 14.33 17.61 -18.96
N PHE A 119 15.16 17.43 -17.92
CA PHE A 119 14.87 16.47 -16.84
C PHE A 119 13.57 16.79 -16.10
N LYS A 120 13.34 18.08 -15.80
CA LYS A 120 12.08 18.55 -15.20
C LYS A 120 10.89 18.29 -16.11
N ALA A 121 11.05 18.49 -17.42
CA ALA A 121 10.03 18.21 -18.41
C ALA A 121 9.71 16.71 -18.49
N LEU A 122 10.72 15.84 -18.58
CA LEU A 122 10.55 14.38 -18.55
C LEU A 122 9.79 13.93 -17.30
N ARG A 123 10.15 14.47 -16.12
CA ARG A 123 9.42 14.19 -14.87
C ARG A 123 7.96 14.60 -14.97
N ALA A 124 7.66 15.77 -15.54
CA ALA A 124 6.30 16.23 -15.72
C ALA A 124 5.51 15.31 -16.66
N ASP A 125 6.10 14.87 -17.77
CA ASP A 125 5.44 13.97 -18.71
C ASP A 125 5.19 12.58 -18.10
N LEU A 126 6.14 12.04 -17.34
CA LEU A 126 5.97 10.79 -16.59
C LEU A 126 4.83 10.90 -15.57
N ILE A 127 4.71 12.03 -14.86
CA ILE A 127 3.60 12.28 -13.95
C ILE A 127 2.28 12.35 -14.73
N ALA A 128 2.25 13.09 -15.84
CA ALA A 128 1.07 13.24 -16.69
C ALA A 128 0.59 11.89 -17.26
N LEU A 129 1.52 10.99 -17.59
CA LEU A 129 1.19 9.62 -18.03
C LEU A 129 0.48 8.80 -16.95
N LEU A 130 0.86 9.00 -15.68
CA LEU A 130 0.28 8.27 -14.54
C LEU A 130 -1.02 8.90 -14.00
N GLN A 131 -1.25 10.20 -14.20
CA GLN A 131 -2.42 10.90 -13.66
C GLN A 131 -3.77 10.24 -14.00
N PRO A 132 -4.07 9.81 -15.24
CA PRO A 132 -5.36 9.22 -15.61
C PRO A 132 -5.70 7.93 -14.85
N VAL A 133 -4.68 7.20 -14.41
CA VAL A 133 -4.81 5.91 -13.70
C VAL A 133 -4.54 6.01 -12.20
N SER A 134 -4.13 7.18 -11.70
CA SER A 134 -3.87 7.45 -10.28
C SER A 134 -5.17 7.68 -9.50
N LYS A 135 -6.05 6.70 -9.51
CA LYS A 135 -7.35 6.74 -8.80
C LYS A 135 -7.26 5.92 -7.51
N PRO A 136 -7.46 6.52 -6.32
CA PRO A 136 -7.45 5.77 -5.08
C PRO A 136 -8.65 4.82 -5.02
N LEU A 137 -8.45 3.64 -4.41
CA LEU A 137 -9.55 2.76 -4.04
C LEU A 137 -10.32 3.40 -2.88
N VAL A 138 -11.55 3.83 -3.14
CA VAL A 138 -12.47 4.39 -2.14
C VAL A 138 -13.50 3.32 -1.79
N ILE A 139 -13.65 3.02 -0.50
CA ILE A 139 -14.67 2.10 0.00
C ILE A 139 -16.00 2.84 0.02
N ASP A 140 -16.90 2.45 -0.86
CA ASP A 140 -18.27 2.99 -0.88
C ASP A 140 -19.08 2.39 0.27
N ARG A 141 -19.37 3.22 1.28
CA ARG A 141 -20.13 2.82 2.48
C ARG A 141 -21.62 2.59 2.22
N SER A 142 -22.14 2.99 1.06
CA SER A 142 -23.51 2.67 0.65
C SER A 142 -23.64 1.22 0.20
N ALA A 143 -22.55 0.63 -0.31
CA ALA A 143 -22.46 -0.80 -0.59
C ALA A 143 -22.22 -1.59 0.71
N LYS A 144 -23.17 -2.47 1.07
CA LYS A 144 -23.11 -3.27 2.30
C LYS A 144 -23.23 -4.78 1.99
N PRO A 145 -22.12 -5.52 1.88
CA PRO A 145 -20.73 -5.07 1.94
C PRO A 145 -20.22 -4.46 0.63
N PHE A 146 -19.18 -3.63 0.70
CA PHE A 146 -18.31 -3.32 -0.43
C PHE A 146 -17.44 -4.53 -0.75
N VAL A 147 -17.59 -5.10 -1.95
CA VAL A 147 -16.93 -6.35 -2.34
C VAL A 147 -15.68 -6.07 -3.18
N VAL A 148 -14.54 -6.60 -2.74
CA VAL A 148 -13.27 -6.59 -3.47
C VAL A 148 -12.94 -8.01 -3.91
N LEU A 149 -12.99 -8.25 -5.22
CA LEU A 149 -12.58 -9.52 -5.82
C LEU A 149 -11.10 -9.44 -6.25
N THR A 150 -10.25 -10.27 -5.65
CA THR A 150 -8.80 -10.25 -5.93
C THR A 150 -8.44 -11.29 -6.99
N VAL A 151 -8.07 -10.83 -8.18
CA VAL A 151 -7.72 -11.69 -9.32
C VAL A 151 -6.24 -11.58 -9.70
N GLY A 152 -5.73 -12.56 -10.44
CA GLY A 152 -4.35 -12.60 -10.94
C GLY A 152 -3.75 -14.01 -10.87
N VAL A 153 -2.58 -14.21 -11.47
CA VAL A 153 -1.94 -15.54 -11.52
C VAL A 153 -1.47 -16.04 -10.15
N ASN A 154 -1.16 -17.32 -10.06
CA ASN A 154 -0.51 -17.86 -8.87
C ASN A 154 0.90 -17.25 -8.72
N GLY A 155 1.30 -16.92 -7.48
CA GLY A 155 2.65 -16.42 -7.18
C GLY A 155 2.84 -14.90 -7.21
N VAL A 156 1.95 -14.10 -7.81
CA VAL A 156 2.09 -12.61 -7.84
C VAL A 156 1.79 -11.90 -6.52
N GLY A 157 1.51 -12.67 -5.46
CA GLY A 157 1.30 -12.13 -4.13
C GLY A 157 -0.14 -11.74 -3.77
N LYS A 158 -1.16 -12.29 -4.45
CA LYS A 158 -2.60 -12.03 -4.15
C LYS A 158 -2.94 -12.15 -2.67
N THR A 159 -2.74 -13.33 -2.09
CA THR A 159 -3.05 -13.61 -0.67
C THR A 159 -2.27 -12.68 0.28
N THR A 160 -1.02 -12.34 -0.06
CA THR A 160 -0.22 -11.36 0.69
C THR A 160 -0.80 -9.95 0.59
N THR A 161 -1.28 -9.55 -0.58
CA THR A 161 -1.95 -8.25 -0.80
C THR A 161 -3.28 -8.20 -0.06
N ILE A 162 -4.06 -9.28 -0.05
CA ILE A 162 -5.29 -9.38 0.74
C ILE A 162 -4.98 -9.17 2.24
N GLY A 163 -3.96 -9.83 2.79
CA GLY A 163 -3.55 -9.62 4.19
C GLY A 163 -3.12 -8.19 4.50
N LYS A 164 -2.42 -7.52 3.57
CA LYS A 164 -2.04 -6.09 3.71
C LYS A 164 -3.25 -5.16 3.64
N LEU A 165 -4.17 -5.39 2.70
CA LEU A 165 -5.41 -4.63 2.60
C LEU A 165 -6.30 -4.85 3.83
N ALA A 166 -6.36 -6.07 4.34
CA ALA A 166 -7.10 -6.40 5.55
C ALA A 166 -6.59 -5.61 6.76
N LYS A 167 -5.27 -5.58 6.96
CA LYS A 167 -4.64 -4.77 8.02
C LYS A 167 -4.94 -3.28 7.83
N ARG A 168 -4.79 -2.76 6.60
CA ARG A 168 -5.06 -1.35 6.29
C ARG A 168 -6.51 -0.97 6.58
N PHE A 169 -7.48 -1.71 6.04
CA PHE A 169 -8.90 -1.38 6.25
C PHE A 169 -9.34 -1.53 7.70
N LYS A 170 -8.73 -2.47 8.44
CA LYS A 170 -8.92 -2.56 9.89
C LYS A 170 -8.35 -1.34 10.62
N ASP A 171 -7.16 -0.88 10.25
CA ASP A 171 -6.56 0.34 10.81
C ASP A 171 -7.38 1.60 10.49
N ASP A 172 -8.03 1.62 9.33
CA ASP A 172 -8.98 2.65 8.91
C ASP A 172 -10.36 2.53 9.63
N GLY A 173 -10.51 1.55 10.53
CA GLY A 173 -11.71 1.34 11.37
C GLY A 173 -12.85 0.57 10.70
N ASN A 174 -12.65 0.01 9.50
CA ASN A 174 -13.71 -0.71 8.80
C ASN A 174 -13.90 -2.13 9.36
N SER A 175 -15.15 -2.58 9.43
CA SER A 175 -15.43 -4.00 9.66
C SER A 175 -15.20 -4.81 8.37
N LEU A 176 -14.52 -5.96 8.51
CA LEU A 176 -14.01 -6.74 7.37
C LEU A 176 -14.32 -8.23 7.52
N MET A 177 -14.53 -8.89 6.39
CA MET A 177 -14.55 -10.34 6.23
C MET A 177 -13.71 -10.75 5.02
N LEU A 178 -13.09 -11.93 5.08
CA LEU A 178 -12.33 -12.53 3.98
C LEU A 178 -13.03 -13.78 3.46
N ALA A 179 -12.94 -14.04 2.15
CA ALA A 179 -13.40 -15.28 1.53
C ALA A 179 -12.23 -16.03 0.88
N ALA A 180 -12.05 -17.30 1.25
CA ALA A 180 -10.97 -18.15 0.76
C ALA A 180 -11.35 -18.86 -0.54
N GLY A 181 -11.45 -18.12 -1.64
CA GLY A 181 -11.86 -18.65 -2.95
C GLY A 181 -10.75 -19.32 -3.77
N ASP A 182 -9.48 -19.32 -3.32
CA ASP A 182 -8.42 -20.21 -3.88
C ASP A 182 -8.54 -21.63 -3.26
N THR A 183 -9.68 -22.27 -3.50
CA THR A 183 -10.08 -23.56 -2.86
C THR A 183 -9.23 -24.75 -3.29
N PHE A 184 -8.53 -24.65 -4.42
CA PHE A 184 -7.63 -25.70 -4.90
C PHE A 184 -6.35 -25.76 -4.07
N ARG A 185 -5.82 -24.60 -3.69
CA ARG A 185 -4.55 -24.49 -2.97
C ARG A 185 -4.81 -24.48 -1.47
N ALA A 186 -4.78 -25.65 -0.83
CA ALA A 186 -4.95 -25.77 0.62
C ALA A 186 -4.03 -24.83 1.42
N ALA A 187 -2.78 -24.64 0.96
CA ALA A 187 -1.84 -23.69 1.56
C ALA A 187 -2.30 -22.22 1.45
N ALA A 188 -3.00 -21.84 0.37
CA ALA A 188 -3.54 -20.48 0.22
C ALA A 188 -4.69 -20.23 1.20
N VAL A 189 -5.58 -21.21 1.38
CA VAL A 189 -6.65 -21.16 2.39
C VAL A 189 -6.05 -21.03 3.80
N ALA A 190 -5.11 -21.89 4.16
CA ALA A 190 -4.44 -21.84 5.47
C ALA A 190 -3.67 -20.52 5.69
N GLN A 191 -3.02 -20.00 4.64
CA GLN A 191 -2.34 -18.70 4.69
C GLN A 191 -3.33 -17.55 4.91
N LEU A 192 -4.48 -17.56 4.23
CA LEU A 192 -5.51 -16.54 4.40
C LEU A 192 -6.14 -16.59 5.80
N GLN A 193 -6.38 -17.80 6.33
CA GLN A 193 -6.85 -18.01 7.71
C GLN A 193 -5.85 -17.44 8.73
N ALA A 194 -4.56 -17.76 8.61
CA ALA A 194 -3.53 -17.19 9.47
C ALA A 194 -3.46 -15.65 9.39
N TRP A 195 -3.68 -15.05 8.22
CA TRP A 195 -3.80 -13.60 8.09
C TRP A 195 -5.07 -13.04 8.74
N GLY A 196 -6.19 -13.76 8.63
CA GLY A 196 -7.44 -13.45 9.33
C GLY A 196 -7.24 -13.44 10.83
N ASP A 197 -6.70 -14.52 11.40
CA ASP A 197 -6.45 -14.67 12.83
C ASP A 197 -5.51 -13.58 13.35
N ARG A 198 -4.40 -13.34 12.65
CA ARG A 198 -3.43 -12.30 13.00
C ARG A 198 -4.06 -10.91 13.04
N ASN A 199 -5.00 -10.65 12.15
CA ASN A 199 -5.70 -9.37 12.08
C ASN A 199 -7.04 -9.38 12.82
N GLY A 200 -7.45 -10.46 13.50
CA GLY A 200 -8.78 -10.57 14.09
C GLY A 200 -9.92 -10.31 13.09
N VAL A 201 -9.81 -10.88 11.90
CA VAL A 201 -10.76 -10.75 10.78
C VAL A 201 -11.33 -12.13 10.46
N ALA A 202 -12.65 -12.23 10.36
CA ALA A 202 -13.31 -13.50 10.04
C ALA A 202 -12.99 -13.97 8.62
N VAL A 203 -12.69 -15.26 8.45
CA VAL A 203 -12.43 -15.89 7.15
C VAL A 203 -13.47 -16.97 6.89
N ILE A 204 -14.16 -16.86 5.76
CA ILE A 204 -15.07 -17.89 5.25
C ILE A 204 -14.28 -18.78 4.31
N ALA A 205 -14.23 -20.06 4.64
CA ALA A 205 -13.56 -21.09 3.86
C ALA A 205 -14.41 -22.36 3.89
N GLN A 206 -14.37 -23.11 2.80
CA GLN A 206 -14.90 -24.47 2.72
C GLN A 206 -13.75 -25.47 2.59
N GLY A 207 -14.06 -26.75 2.40
CA GLY A 207 -13.06 -27.80 2.20
C GLY A 207 -12.22 -27.61 0.94
N GLN A 208 -11.12 -28.37 0.83
CA GLN A 208 -10.30 -28.37 -0.38
C GLN A 208 -11.13 -28.81 -1.60
N ASN A 209 -10.91 -28.16 -2.75
CA ASN A 209 -11.67 -28.37 -3.99
C ASN A 209 -13.17 -28.03 -3.90
N ALA A 210 -13.58 -27.27 -2.88
CA ALA A 210 -14.89 -26.66 -2.86
C ALA A 210 -15.10 -25.72 -4.05
N ASP A 211 -16.35 -25.54 -4.44
CA ASP A 211 -16.70 -24.58 -5.48
C ASP A 211 -16.43 -23.14 -4.99
N ALA A 212 -15.58 -22.41 -5.70
CA ALA A 212 -15.17 -21.07 -5.31
C ALA A 212 -16.33 -20.07 -5.31
N ALA A 213 -17.32 -20.26 -6.22
CA ALA A 213 -18.51 -19.42 -6.25
C ALA A 213 -19.37 -19.63 -5.01
N SER A 214 -19.52 -20.88 -4.56
CA SER A 214 -20.19 -21.23 -3.30
C SER A 214 -19.50 -20.60 -2.09
N VAL A 215 -18.16 -20.63 -2.01
CA VAL A 215 -17.42 -19.95 -0.93
C VAL A 215 -17.68 -18.44 -0.94
N ALA A 216 -17.64 -17.81 -2.11
CA ALA A 216 -17.90 -16.38 -2.25
C ALA A 216 -19.35 -16.01 -1.90
N PHE A 217 -20.30 -16.86 -2.28
CA PHE A 217 -21.71 -16.70 -1.96
C PHE A 217 -21.96 -16.77 -0.45
N ASP A 218 -21.44 -17.81 0.22
CA ASP A 218 -21.55 -17.96 1.67
C ASP A 218 -20.92 -16.78 2.40
N ALA A 219 -19.77 -16.30 1.92
CA ALA A 219 -19.10 -15.14 2.49
C ALA A 219 -19.91 -13.86 2.33
N LEU A 220 -20.53 -13.64 1.17
CA LEU A 220 -21.41 -12.50 0.94
C LEU A 220 -22.63 -12.54 1.86
N GLN A 221 -23.26 -13.71 2.01
CA GLN A 221 -24.41 -13.89 2.88
C GLN A 221 -24.04 -13.67 4.36
N ALA A 222 -22.91 -14.22 4.80
CA ALA A 222 -22.39 -14.02 6.15
C ALA A 222 -22.04 -12.54 6.43
N ALA A 223 -21.41 -11.86 5.47
CA ALA A 223 -21.08 -10.44 5.58
C ALA A 223 -22.34 -9.56 5.69
N LYS A 224 -23.36 -9.83 4.86
CA LYS A 224 -24.66 -9.15 4.94
C LYS A 224 -25.34 -9.37 6.29
N ALA A 225 -25.40 -10.62 6.76
CA ALA A 225 -26.04 -10.96 8.03
C ALA A 225 -25.35 -10.32 9.24
N ARG A 226 -24.03 -10.13 9.18
CA ARG A 226 -23.22 -9.52 10.24
C ARG A 226 -23.08 -8.01 10.12
N GLY A 227 -23.63 -7.41 9.06
CA GLY A 227 -23.47 -5.97 8.79
C GLY A 227 -22.02 -5.55 8.51
N THR A 228 -21.20 -6.45 7.98
CA THR A 228 -19.80 -6.17 7.63
C THR A 228 -19.73 -5.12 6.51
N GLU A 229 -18.80 -4.18 6.61
CA GLU A 229 -18.62 -3.10 5.64
C GLU A 229 -17.84 -3.54 4.40
N VAL A 230 -16.80 -4.34 4.56
CA VAL A 230 -15.93 -4.78 3.46
C VAL A 230 -15.83 -6.31 3.41
N LEU A 231 -15.96 -6.87 2.21
CA LEU A 231 -15.67 -8.27 1.92
C LEU A 231 -14.54 -8.36 0.89
N ILE A 232 -13.44 -9.03 1.21
CA ILE A 232 -12.37 -9.30 0.26
C ILE A 232 -12.35 -10.79 -0.08
N ALA A 233 -12.52 -11.13 -1.35
CA ALA A 233 -12.48 -12.50 -1.84
C ALA A 233 -11.17 -12.81 -2.58
N ASP A 234 -10.50 -13.89 -2.19
CA ASP A 234 -9.38 -14.49 -2.95
C ASP A 234 -9.93 -15.34 -4.10
N THR A 235 -9.15 -15.52 -5.16
CA THR A 235 -9.50 -16.39 -6.29
C THR A 235 -8.32 -17.25 -6.72
N ALA A 236 -8.60 -18.40 -7.32
CA ALA A 236 -7.57 -19.17 -8.02
C ALA A 236 -6.98 -18.36 -9.20
N GLY A 237 -5.68 -18.55 -9.46
CA GLY A 237 -4.92 -17.84 -10.50
C GLY A 237 -4.30 -18.74 -11.56
N ARG A 238 -5.07 -19.70 -12.11
CA ARG A 238 -4.57 -20.68 -13.08
C ARG A 238 -4.76 -20.18 -14.51
N LEU A 239 -3.69 -19.69 -15.12
CA LEU A 239 -3.72 -19.20 -16.51
C LEU A 239 -3.54 -20.33 -17.54
N HIS A 240 -3.01 -21.49 -17.13
CA HIS A 240 -2.76 -22.65 -18.01
C HIS A 240 -4.01 -23.39 -18.50
N THR A 241 -5.20 -23.02 -18.02
CA THR A 241 -6.48 -23.61 -18.47
C THR A 241 -7.24 -22.72 -19.45
N GLN A 242 -6.60 -21.66 -19.99
CA GLN A 242 -7.23 -20.72 -20.95
C GLN A 242 -7.08 -21.12 -22.43
N THR A 243 -6.62 -22.33 -22.74
CA THR A 243 -6.79 -22.92 -24.07
C THR A 243 -8.21 -23.50 -24.16
N GLY A 244 -9.15 -22.67 -24.60
CA GLY A 244 -10.52 -23.03 -24.97
C GLY A 244 -10.97 -22.17 -26.13
#